data_AF-A0A163V4P2-F1
#
_entry.id   AF-A0A163V4P2-F1
#
_cell.length_a   1.000
_cell.length_b   1.000
_cell.length_c   1.000
_cell.angle_alpha   90.00
_cell.angle_beta   90.00
_cell.angle_gamma   90.00
#
_symmetry.space_group_name_H-M   'P 1'
#
loop_
_entity.id
_entity.type
_entity.pdbx_description
1 polymer ?
#
loop_
_entity_poly.entity_id
_entity_poly.type
_entity_poly.pdbx_seq_one_letter_code
_entity_poly.pdbx_strand_id
1 'polypeptide(L)'
;MFTVYINSEDKGSSYYHFEEEFLKICNAHREEDRALMFAFILYDFENPQISKILNDADYWLSLHSISGEYLTVFSLHYKPEDMKKNIQEMIQAKMQGDTSKEMFQIPTIQNPSKDTNKLIRKYFGDDVIIKYPSVLFFQVDKENVINHRFIQLDENSLENSFLELKNYIKVAVQSLDKVSREYKNNYSELFNLVDSSVSGTRKNIQIQKGLRKVTSIAELASTVVGLKL
;
A
#
# COMPACT_ATOMS: atom_id res chain seq x y z
N MET A 1 -6.77 2.40 12.06
CA MET A 1 -6.36 1.59 10.88
C MET A 1 -6.90 0.19 11.06
N PHE A 2 -7.12 -0.53 9.97
CA PHE A 2 -7.61 -1.91 9.98
C PHE A 2 -6.68 -2.77 9.13
N THR A 3 -6.21 -3.88 9.68
CA THR A 3 -5.44 -4.84 8.90
C THR A 3 -6.41 -5.86 8.32
N VAL A 4 -6.51 -5.93 6.99
CA VAL A 4 -7.35 -6.92 6.31
C VAL A 4 -6.44 -8.05 5.85
N TYR A 5 -6.47 -9.16 6.58
CA TYR A 5 -5.68 -10.33 6.22
C TYR A 5 -6.33 -11.06 5.05
N ILE A 6 -5.82 -10.83 3.85
CA ILE A 6 -6.13 -11.69 2.71
C ILE A 6 -5.42 -13.02 2.97
N ASN A 7 -6.18 -14.01 3.47
CA ASN A 7 -5.79 -15.40 3.75
C ASN A 7 -5.18 -15.71 5.14
N SER A 8 -5.86 -15.35 6.23
CA SER A 8 -5.63 -16.02 7.52
C SER A 8 -6.15 -17.46 7.48
N GLU A 9 -5.48 -18.38 8.20
CA GLU A 9 -5.81 -19.82 8.23
C GLU A 9 -7.25 -20.13 8.67
N ASP A 10 -7.93 -19.18 9.32
CA ASP A 10 -9.39 -19.21 9.51
C ASP A 10 -10.13 -18.81 8.23
N LYS A 11 -10.14 -19.76 7.29
CA LYS A 11 -11.08 -19.90 6.16
C LYS A 11 -11.06 -18.75 5.13
N GLY A 12 -11.39 -19.06 3.88
CA GLY A 12 -11.73 -18.04 2.88
C GLY A 12 -12.81 -17.04 3.35
N SER A 13 -13.51 -17.29 4.47
CA SER A 13 -14.57 -16.44 4.99
C SER A 13 -14.15 -15.03 5.40
N SER A 14 -12.96 -14.79 5.96
CA SER A 14 -12.63 -13.42 6.43
C SER A 14 -12.47 -12.42 5.29
N TYR A 15 -11.85 -12.83 4.18
CA TYR A 15 -11.70 -11.98 3.00
C TYR A 15 -13.01 -11.87 2.22
N TYR A 16 -13.74 -12.97 2.00
CA TYR A 16 -15.05 -12.91 1.32
C TYR A 16 -16.05 -12.07 2.12
N HIS A 17 -16.08 -12.22 3.45
CA HIS A 17 -16.91 -11.40 4.31
C HIS A 17 -16.50 -9.92 4.25
N PHE A 18 -15.19 -9.62 4.25
CA PHE A 18 -14.73 -8.25 4.03
C PHE A 18 -15.12 -7.73 2.63
N GLU A 19 -14.98 -8.51 1.57
CA GLU A 19 -15.34 -8.13 0.21
C GLU A 19 -16.85 -7.81 0.09
N GLU A 20 -17.70 -8.56 0.78
CA GLU A 20 -19.15 -8.33 0.83
C GLU A 20 -19.54 -7.12 1.69
N GLU A 21 -18.84 -6.91 2.81
CA GLU A 21 -19.15 -5.84 3.76
C GLU A 21 -18.33 -4.55 3.52
N PHE A 22 -17.42 -4.53 2.55
CA PHE A 22 -16.46 -3.45 2.32
C PHE A 22 -17.11 -2.06 2.29
N LEU A 23 -18.15 -1.89 1.48
CA LEU A 23 -18.86 -0.62 1.35
C LEU A 23 -19.66 -0.28 2.62
N LYS A 24 -20.23 -1.28 3.29
CA LYS A 24 -20.96 -1.09 4.56
C LYS A 24 -20.01 -0.61 5.66
N ILE A 25 -18.81 -1.18 5.74
CA ILE A 25 -17.76 -0.74 6.68
C ILE A 25 -17.38 0.72 6.39
N CYS A 26 -17.18 1.08 5.12
CA CYS A 26 -16.89 2.46 4.75
C CYS A 26 -18.02 3.42 5.17
N ASN A 27 -19.28 3.08 4.87
CA ASN A 27 -20.42 3.92 5.24
C ASN A 27 -20.56 4.06 6.76
N ALA A 28 -20.44 2.96 7.52
CA ALA A 28 -20.51 2.97 8.98
C ALA A 28 -19.42 3.86 9.60
N HIS A 29 -18.17 3.76 9.14
CA HIS A 29 -17.09 4.61 9.65
C HIS A 29 -17.34 6.09 9.39
N ARG A 30 -18.00 6.43 8.28
CA ARG A 30 -18.35 7.82 7.99
C ARG A 30 -19.51 8.30 8.85
N GLU A 31 -20.56 7.50 9.00
CA GLU A 31 -21.72 7.84 9.83
C GLU A 31 -21.32 8.06 11.29
N GLU A 32 -20.36 7.28 11.79
CA GLU A 32 -19.80 7.37 13.14
C GLU A 32 -18.66 8.40 13.27
N ASP A 33 -18.45 9.25 12.26
CA ASP A 33 -17.40 10.29 12.20
C ASP A 33 -15.95 9.79 12.38
N ARG A 34 -15.74 8.48 12.18
CA ARG A 34 -14.44 7.79 12.24
C ARG A 34 -13.64 7.86 10.93
N ALA A 35 -14.22 8.41 9.87
CA ALA A 35 -13.54 8.65 8.60
C ALA A 35 -14.21 9.74 7.76
N LEU A 36 -13.40 10.59 7.11
CA LEU A 36 -13.82 11.44 6.00
C LEU A 36 -13.43 10.84 4.64
N MET A 37 -12.40 9.97 4.63
CA MET A 37 -11.88 9.32 3.44
C MET A 37 -11.28 7.94 3.78
N PHE A 38 -10.95 7.17 2.75
CA PHE A 38 -10.40 5.83 2.87
C PHE A 38 -9.11 5.66 2.08
N ALA A 39 -8.27 4.72 2.51
CA ALA A 39 -7.10 4.29 1.75
C ALA A 39 -6.84 2.79 1.90
N PHE A 40 -6.27 2.18 0.87
CA PHE A 40 -5.64 0.87 0.92
C PHE A 40 -4.12 1.00 0.87
N ILE A 41 -3.40 0.29 1.73
CA ILE A 41 -1.97 0.00 1.57
C ILE A 41 -1.86 -1.34 0.88
N LEU A 42 -1.39 -1.33 -0.36
CA LEU A 42 -1.28 -2.47 -1.25
C LEU A 42 0.17 -2.94 -1.27
N TYR A 43 0.42 -4.19 -0.88
CA TYR A 43 1.77 -4.74 -0.85
C TYR A 43 1.76 -6.25 -1.13
N ASP A 44 2.94 -6.76 -1.48
CA ASP A 44 3.18 -8.16 -1.79
C ASP A 44 4.49 -8.64 -1.16
N PHE A 45 4.88 -9.86 -1.48
CA PHE A 45 6.10 -10.48 -0.96
C PHE A 45 7.39 -9.88 -1.54
N GLU A 46 7.33 -9.22 -2.70
CA GLU A 46 8.50 -8.59 -3.33
C GLU A 46 8.94 -7.34 -2.55
N ASN A 47 8.06 -6.83 -1.67
CA ASN A 47 8.25 -5.63 -0.88
C ASN A 47 8.19 -5.90 0.65
N PRO A 48 9.16 -6.66 1.19
CA PRO A 48 9.16 -7.10 2.59
C PRO A 48 9.15 -5.96 3.60
N GLN A 49 9.65 -4.79 3.23
CA GLN A 49 9.67 -3.58 4.07
C GLN A 49 8.26 -3.13 4.48
N ILE A 50 7.28 -3.15 3.56
CA ILE A 50 5.90 -2.76 3.90
C ILE A 50 5.25 -3.81 4.80
N SER A 51 5.49 -5.10 4.52
CA SER A 51 5.00 -6.15 5.40
C SER A 51 5.58 -6.04 6.81
N LYS A 52 6.86 -5.71 6.96
CA LYS A 52 7.48 -5.48 8.28
C LYS A 52 6.87 -4.28 9.00
N ILE A 53 6.73 -3.15 8.32
CA ILE A 53 6.11 -1.92 8.86
C ILE A 53 4.71 -2.18 9.41
N LEU A 54 3.91 -2.98 8.69
CA LEU A 54 2.52 -3.24 9.08
C LEU A 54 2.36 -4.32 10.17
N ASN A 55 3.37 -5.16 10.37
CA ASN A 55 3.37 -6.21 11.39
C ASN A 55 4.04 -5.76 12.71
N ASP A 56 4.85 -4.70 12.66
CA ASP A 56 5.48 -4.11 13.83
C ASP A 56 4.52 -3.14 14.52
N ALA A 57 4.36 -3.31 15.84
CA ALA A 57 3.40 -2.56 16.63
C ALA A 57 3.71 -1.05 16.67
N ASP A 58 4.97 -0.65 16.78
CA ASP A 58 5.34 0.76 16.94
C ASP A 58 5.12 1.53 15.64
N TYR A 59 5.52 0.92 14.51
CA TYR A 59 5.25 1.49 13.20
C TYR A 59 3.74 1.58 12.93
N TRP A 60 3.00 0.50 13.20
CA TRP A 60 1.55 0.48 13.02
C TRP A 60 0.84 1.53 13.87
N LEU A 61 1.18 1.64 15.17
CA LEU A 61 0.62 2.63 16.09
C LEU A 61 0.94 4.06 15.61
N SER A 62 2.15 4.30 15.11
CA SER A 62 2.49 5.60 14.55
C SER A 62 1.64 5.94 13.33
N LEU A 63 1.39 5.00 12.42
CA LEU A 63 0.52 5.26 11.26
C LEU A 63 -0.93 5.47 11.71
N HIS A 64 -1.41 4.65 12.64
CA HIS A 64 -2.77 4.73 13.15
C HIS A 64 -3.06 6.06 13.86
N SER A 65 -2.14 6.51 14.69
CA SER A 65 -2.24 7.80 15.39
C SER A 65 -2.32 8.96 14.39
N ILE A 66 -1.60 8.89 13.28
CA ILE A 66 -1.63 9.95 12.25
C ILE A 66 -2.93 9.90 11.46
N SER A 67 -3.41 8.71 11.10
CA SER A 67 -4.68 8.53 10.38
C SER A 67 -5.88 9.13 11.14
N GLY A 68 -5.89 8.96 12.47
CA GLY A 68 -6.90 9.53 13.36
C GLY A 68 -8.33 9.16 12.94
N GLU A 69 -9.25 10.11 13.13
CA GLU A 69 -10.66 10.06 12.74
C GLU A 69 -10.93 10.56 11.31
N TYR A 70 -9.87 10.92 10.57
CA TYR A 70 -9.97 11.50 9.24
C TYR A 70 -9.86 10.46 8.13
N LEU A 71 -8.94 9.50 8.30
CA LEU A 71 -8.61 8.53 7.26
C LEU A 71 -8.72 7.10 7.81
N THR A 72 -9.65 6.32 7.28
CA THR A 72 -9.61 4.87 7.51
C THR A 72 -8.65 4.22 6.53
N VAL A 73 -7.56 3.65 7.04
CA VAL A 73 -6.59 2.91 6.22
C VAL A 73 -6.74 1.41 6.43
N PHE A 74 -6.93 0.70 5.33
CA PHE A 74 -6.91 -0.74 5.22
C PHE A 74 -5.55 -1.21 4.70
N SER A 75 -5.07 -2.38 5.10
CA SER A 75 -3.91 -3.01 4.47
C SER A 75 -4.32 -4.29 3.73
N LEU A 76 -3.88 -4.44 2.48
CA LEU A 76 -4.15 -5.60 1.63
C LEU A 76 -2.82 -6.21 1.16
N HIS A 77 -2.57 -7.43 1.63
CA HIS A 77 -1.43 -8.24 1.21
C HIS A 77 -1.83 -9.12 0.03
N TYR A 78 -1.30 -8.85 -1.16
CA TYR A 78 -1.51 -9.73 -2.28
C TYR A 78 -0.59 -10.97 -2.21
N LYS A 79 -1.21 -12.15 -2.16
CA LYS A 79 -0.54 -13.45 -2.22
C LYS A 79 -1.15 -14.26 -3.39
N PRO A 80 -0.37 -14.61 -4.43
CA PRO A 80 -0.79 -15.57 -5.44
C PRO A 80 -1.24 -16.89 -4.77
N GLU A 81 -2.34 -17.47 -5.23
CA GLU A 81 -2.88 -18.71 -4.65
C GLU A 81 -1.88 -19.87 -4.73
N ASP A 82 -1.18 -19.99 -5.86
CA ASP A 82 -0.17 -21.03 -6.11
C ASP A 82 1.06 -20.89 -5.18
N MET A 83 1.38 -19.68 -4.73
CA MET A 83 2.54 -19.47 -3.87
C MET A 83 2.34 -20.00 -2.45
N LYS A 84 1.11 -20.04 -1.92
CA LYS A 84 0.89 -20.57 -0.57
C LYS A 84 1.26 -22.03 -0.48
N LYS A 85 0.84 -22.81 -1.48
CA LYS A 85 1.13 -24.24 -1.58
C LYS A 85 2.64 -24.47 -1.64
N ASN A 86 3.31 -23.72 -2.51
CA ASN A 86 4.77 -23.80 -2.67
C ASN A 86 5.53 -23.37 -1.40
N ILE A 87 5.10 -22.32 -0.70
CA ILE A 87 5.72 -21.86 0.55
C ILE A 87 5.51 -22.87 1.69
N GLN A 88 4.32 -23.47 1.81
CA GLN A 88 4.06 -24.50 2.83
C GLN A 88 4.90 -25.76 2.59
N GLU A 89 4.98 -26.22 1.34
CA GLU A 89 5.83 -27.35 0.95
C GLU A 89 7.31 -27.06 1.25
N MET A 90 7.79 -25.84 1.01
CA MET A 90 9.15 -25.40 1.35
C MET A 90 9.42 -25.36 2.86
N ILE A 91 8.49 -24.81 3.65
CA ILE A 91 8.63 -24.77 5.12
C ILE A 91 8.68 -26.19 5.67
N GLN A 92 7.86 -27.11 5.15
CA GLN A 92 7.86 -28.52 5.53
C GLN A 92 9.18 -29.22 5.12
N ALA A 93 9.67 -29.03 3.90
CA ALA A 93 10.94 -29.59 3.45
C ALA A 93 12.12 -29.09 4.29
N LYS A 94 12.13 -27.79 4.65
CA LYS A 94 13.15 -27.18 5.51
C LYS A 94 13.07 -27.68 6.96
N MET A 95 11.87 -27.91 7.49
CA MET A 95 11.67 -28.50 8.81
C MET A 95 12.05 -29.98 8.87
N GLN A 96 11.99 -30.71 7.75
CA GLN A 96 12.39 -32.12 7.65
C GLN A 96 13.89 -32.31 7.38
N GLY A 97 14.69 -31.23 7.34
CA GLY A 97 16.14 -31.32 7.22
C GLY A 97 16.63 -31.68 5.81
N ASP A 98 15.78 -31.59 4.80
CA ASP A 98 16.16 -31.87 3.42
C ASP A 98 16.97 -30.70 2.83
N THR A 99 18.30 -30.84 2.86
CA THR A 99 19.27 -29.94 2.20
C THR A 99 19.72 -30.45 0.84
N SER A 100 18.82 -31.03 0.05
CA SER A 100 19.11 -31.33 -1.35
C SER A 100 19.39 -30.02 -2.10
N LYS A 101 20.65 -29.87 -2.53
CA LYS A 101 21.27 -28.71 -3.18
C LYS A 101 20.74 -28.40 -4.58
N GLU A 102 19.56 -28.88 -4.96
CA GLU A 102 18.87 -28.40 -6.16
C GLU A 102 18.02 -27.22 -5.73
N MET A 103 18.66 -26.06 -5.76
CA MET A 103 18.10 -24.73 -5.58
C MET A 103 16.72 -24.68 -6.24
N PHE A 104 15.65 -24.79 -5.42
CA PHE A 104 14.26 -24.71 -5.86
C PHE A 104 14.05 -23.37 -6.56
N GLN A 105 14.27 -23.34 -7.87
CA GLN A 105 13.84 -22.25 -8.73
C GLN A 105 12.33 -22.36 -8.76
N ILE A 106 11.66 -21.68 -7.84
CA ILE A 106 10.23 -21.50 -7.91
C ILE A 106 9.97 -20.81 -9.25
N PRO A 107 9.22 -21.44 -10.16
CA PRO A 107 8.74 -20.72 -11.32
C PRO A 107 7.81 -19.63 -10.78
N THR A 108 8.28 -18.38 -10.75
CA THR A 108 7.44 -17.20 -10.49
C THR A 108 6.54 -16.95 -11.70
N ILE A 109 5.77 -17.97 -12.11
CA ILE A 109 4.98 -17.95 -13.36
C ILE A 109 3.93 -16.83 -13.30
N GLN A 110 3.54 -16.39 -12.09
CA GLN A 110 2.74 -15.20 -11.90
C GLN A 110 3.39 -14.30 -10.84
N ASN A 111 4.19 -13.33 -11.31
CA ASN A 111 4.60 -12.22 -10.46
C ASN A 111 3.32 -11.47 -10.03
N PRO A 112 3.07 -11.28 -8.72
CA PRO A 112 1.88 -10.59 -8.24
C PRO A 112 1.72 -9.18 -8.79
N SER A 113 2.81 -8.53 -9.18
CA SER A 113 2.84 -7.24 -9.89
C SER A 113 2.21 -7.28 -11.28
N LYS A 114 1.87 -8.47 -11.81
CA LYS A 114 1.22 -8.65 -13.12
C LYS A 114 -0.27 -8.95 -13.01
N ASP A 115 -0.82 -9.08 -11.79
CA ASP A 115 -2.22 -9.39 -11.58
C ASP A 115 -2.83 -8.52 -10.46
N THR A 116 -4.12 -8.24 -10.55
CA THR A 116 -4.84 -7.36 -9.62
C THR A 116 -5.85 -8.21 -8.85
N ASN A 117 -5.91 -8.02 -7.52
CA ASN A 117 -6.84 -8.74 -6.67
C ASN A 117 -8.31 -8.43 -7.05
N LYS A 118 -9.19 -9.44 -6.91
CA LYS A 118 -10.63 -9.39 -7.25
C LYS A 118 -11.36 -8.17 -6.66
N LEU A 119 -11.07 -7.78 -5.41
CA LEU A 119 -11.68 -6.60 -4.77
C LEU A 119 -11.33 -5.33 -5.53
N ILE A 120 -10.07 -5.19 -5.96
CA ILE A 120 -9.64 -4.01 -6.70
C ILE A 120 -10.35 -3.96 -8.05
N ARG A 121 -10.40 -5.07 -8.78
CA ARG A 121 -11.13 -5.16 -10.06
C ARG A 121 -12.59 -4.75 -9.90
N LYS A 122 -13.27 -5.34 -8.90
CA LYS A 122 -14.70 -5.14 -8.63
C LYS A 122 -15.05 -3.68 -8.34
N TYR A 123 -14.22 -2.97 -7.57
CA TYR A 123 -14.56 -1.62 -7.08
C TYR A 123 -13.82 -0.47 -7.79
N PHE A 124 -12.71 -0.75 -8.48
CA PHE A 124 -11.84 0.27 -9.05
C PHE A 124 -11.64 0.12 -10.56
N GLY A 125 -12.04 -1.01 -11.15
CA GLY A 125 -11.98 -1.27 -12.60
C GLY A 125 -11.04 -2.40 -12.98
N ASP A 126 -11.37 -3.11 -14.07
CA ASP A 126 -10.59 -4.23 -14.58
C ASP A 126 -9.30 -3.81 -15.30
N ASP A 127 -9.24 -2.57 -15.78
CA ASP A 127 -8.10 -1.95 -16.46
C ASP A 127 -7.03 -1.42 -15.48
N VAL A 128 -7.29 -1.51 -14.17
CA VAL A 128 -6.36 -1.05 -13.13
C VAL A 128 -5.16 -1.99 -13.01
N ILE A 129 -4.00 -1.49 -13.42
CA ILE A 129 -2.70 -2.13 -13.20
C ILE A 129 -2.07 -1.56 -11.93
N ILE A 130 -1.99 -2.37 -10.88
CA ILE A 130 -1.33 -1.97 -9.63
C ILE A 130 0.18 -2.17 -9.76
N LYS A 131 0.93 -1.14 -9.37
CA LYS A 131 2.36 -1.25 -9.08
C LYS A 131 2.55 -1.37 -7.57
N TYR A 132 3.00 -2.53 -7.11
CA TYR A 132 3.31 -2.75 -5.70
C TYR A 132 4.71 -2.23 -5.36
N PRO A 133 4.93 -1.71 -4.14
CA PRO A 133 3.91 -1.37 -3.15
C PRO A 133 3.25 -0.01 -3.47
N SER A 134 2.00 0.18 -3.07
CA SER A 134 1.28 1.44 -3.31
C SER A 134 0.27 1.78 -2.21
N VAL A 135 -0.12 3.04 -2.17
CA VAL A 135 -1.28 3.52 -1.41
C VAL A 135 -2.36 3.93 -2.40
N LEU A 136 -3.56 3.36 -2.26
CA LEU A 136 -4.73 3.69 -3.04
C LEU A 136 -5.67 4.52 -2.18
N PHE A 137 -5.75 5.82 -2.42
CA PHE A 137 -6.72 6.71 -1.79
C PHE A 137 -8.04 6.65 -2.56
N PHE A 138 -9.16 6.63 -1.87
CA PHE A 138 -10.45 6.54 -2.54
C PHE A 138 -11.60 7.11 -1.72
N GLN A 139 -12.72 7.30 -2.41
CA GLN A 139 -13.94 7.78 -1.80
C GLN A 139 -15.12 6.89 -2.18
N VAL A 140 -15.99 6.67 -1.19
CA VAL A 140 -17.23 5.89 -1.32
C VAL A 140 -18.42 6.83 -1.24
N ASP A 141 -19.44 6.62 -2.07
CA ASP A 141 -20.78 7.18 -1.89
C ASP A 141 -21.79 6.04 -1.93
N LYS A 142 -22.38 5.74 -0.77
CA LYS A 142 -23.34 4.65 -0.56
C LYS A 142 -22.81 3.32 -1.08
N GLU A 143 -23.24 2.91 -2.26
CA GLU A 143 -22.96 1.59 -2.82
C GLU A 143 -21.80 1.61 -3.84
N ASN A 144 -21.13 2.74 -4.05
CA ASN A 144 -20.13 2.88 -5.10
C ASN A 144 -18.85 3.54 -4.60
N VAL A 145 -17.72 3.09 -5.13
CA VAL A 145 -16.50 3.89 -5.13
C VAL A 145 -16.64 4.94 -6.24
N ILE A 146 -16.52 6.22 -5.88
CA ILE A 146 -16.76 7.34 -6.82
C ILE A 146 -15.47 7.98 -7.33
N ASN A 147 -14.38 7.89 -6.58
CA ASN A 147 -13.08 8.43 -6.95
C ASN A 147 -11.95 7.60 -6.36
N HIS A 148 -10.82 7.53 -7.05
CA HIS A 148 -9.64 6.83 -6.55
C HIS A 148 -8.32 7.41 -7.11
N ARG A 149 -7.22 7.23 -6.36
CA ARG A 149 -5.87 7.61 -6.74
C ARG A 149 -4.86 6.58 -6.24
N PHE A 150 -4.08 6.02 -7.18
CA PHE A 150 -2.91 5.20 -6.86
C PHE A 150 -1.65 6.04 -6.70
N ILE A 151 -0.93 5.80 -5.61
CA ILE A 151 0.38 6.36 -5.32
C ILE A 151 1.35 5.22 -5.09
N GLN A 152 2.26 5.01 -6.04
CA GLN A 152 3.35 4.04 -5.87
C GLN A 152 4.31 4.51 -4.76
N LEU A 153 4.78 3.56 -3.95
CA LEU A 153 5.87 3.74 -3.00
C LEU A 153 7.18 3.34 -3.69
N ASP A 154 8.22 4.14 -3.55
CA ASP A 154 9.47 3.98 -4.30
C ASP A 154 10.69 3.67 -3.41
N GLU A 155 10.56 3.79 -2.09
CA GLU A 155 11.63 3.47 -1.16
C GLU A 155 11.75 1.95 -0.92
N ASN A 156 12.98 1.48 -0.77
CA ASN A 156 13.32 0.07 -0.62
C ASN A 156 14.03 -0.28 0.70
N SER A 157 14.35 0.71 1.54
CA SER A 157 14.81 0.49 2.91
C SER A 157 13.64 0.62 3.88
N LEU A 158 13.70 -0.11 5.00
CA LEU A 158 12.62 -0.15 5.98
C LEU A 158 12.25 1.25 6.48
N GLU A 159 13.24 2.02 6.91
CA GLU A 159 13.06 3.34 7.50
C GLU A 159 12.54 4.34 6.46
N ASN A 160 13.10 4.35 5.25
CA ASN A 160 12.65 5.29 4.22
C ASN A 160 11.25 4.93 3.71
N SER A 161 10.92 3.65 3.56
CA SER A 161 9.56 3.21 3.20
C SER A 161 8.55 3.57 4.26
N PHE A 162 8.91 3.47 5.55
CA PHE A 162 8.07 3.94 6.64
C PHE A 162 7.85 5.45 6.55
N LEU A 163 8.92 6.24 6.38
CA LEU A 163 8.82 7.69 6.25
C LEU A 163 8.01 8.12 5.03
N GLU A 164 8.18 7.45 3.88
CA GLU A 164 7.40 7.70 2.66
C GLU A 164 5.91 7.42 2.90
N LEU A 165 5.56 6.24 3.39
CA LEU A 165 4.19 5.85 3.71
C LEU A 165 3.55 6.80 4.74
N LYS A 166 4.28 7.10 5.82
CA LYS A 166 3.88 8.04 6.86
C LYS A 166 3.61 9.43 6.30
N ASN A 167 4.43 9.89 5.36
CA ASN A 167 4.28 11.21 4.74
C ASN A 167 2.99 11.29 3.90
N TYR A 168 2.67 10.27 3.10
CA TYR A 168 1.43 10.27 2.32
C TYR A 168 0.18 10.27 3.21
N ILE A 169 0.16 9.44 4.26
CA ILE A 169 -0.95 9.43 5.24
C ILE A 169 -1.05 10.78 5.95
N LYS A 170 0.08 11.34 6.39
CA LYS A 170 0.11 12.64 7.07
C LYS A 170 -0.43 13.76 6.19
N VAL A 171 0.03 13.86 4.94
CA VAL A 171 -0.41 14.91 4.03
C VAL A 171 -1.89 14.76 3.68
N ALA A 172 -2.39 13.54 3.49
CA ALA A 172 -3.82 13.30 3.29
C ALA A 172 -4.64 13.78 4.48
N VAL A 173 -4.24 13.41 5.71
CA VAL A 173 -4.92 13.82 6.94
C VAL A 173 -4.88 15.33 7.14
N GLN A 174 -3.73 15.98 6.90
CA GLN A 174 -3.60 17.43 6.99
C GLN A 174 -4.49 18.19 6.00
N SER A 175 -4.87 17.57 4.88
CA SER A 175 -5.81 18.16 3.93
C SER A 175 -7.26 17.98 4.37
N LEU A 176 -7.57 16.88 5.05
CA LEU A 176 -8.90 16.61 5.62
C LEU A 176 -9.17 17.42 6.90
N ASP A 177 -8.15 17.61 7.75
CA ASP A 177 -8.21 18.37 9.01
C ASP A 177 -8.57 19.85 8.80
N LYS A 178 -8.36 20.37 7.59
CA LYS A 178 -8.75 21.74 7.21
C LYS A 178 -10.23 21.89 6.87
N VAL A 179 -10.97 20.79 6.78
CA VAL A 179 -12.36 20.78 6.34
C VAL A 179 -13.28 20.70 7.55
N SER A 180 -14.19 21.66 7.66
CA SER A 180 -15.24 21.64 8.68
C SER A 180 -16.11 20.38 8.52
N ARG A 181 -16.49 19.77 9.65
CA ARG A 181 -17.29 18.53 9.68
C ARG A 181 -18.65 18.67 8.99
N GLU A 182 -19.18 19.88 8.86
CA GLU A 182 -20.41 20.14 8.09
C GLU A 182 -20.28 19.78 6.60
N TYR A 183 -19.06 19.80 6.07
CA TYR A 183 -18.76 19.45 4.68
C TYR A 183 -18.35 17.98 4.51
N LYS A 184 -18.58 17.11 5.50
CA LYS A 184 -18.21 15.68 5.44
C LYS A 184 -18.88 14.93 4.28
N ASN A 185 -19.98 15.46 3.75
CA ASN A 185 -20.72 14.88 2.62
C ASN A 185 -20.26 15.40 1.24
N ASN A 186 -19.31 16.33 1.18
CA ASN A 186 -18.76 16.84 -0.08
C ASN A 186 -17.67 15.88 -0.59
N TYR A 187 -18.10 14.68 -0.96
CA TYR A 187 -17.21 13.54 -1.19
C TYR A 187 -16.16 13.79 -2.26
N SER A 188 -16.57 14.36 -3.39
CA SER A 188 -15.69 14.67 -4.53
C SER A 188 -14.69 15.76 -4.17
N GLU A 189 -15.11 16.80 -3.45
CA GLU A 189 -14.24 17.90 -3.00
C GLU A 189 -13.20 17.41 -1.99
N LEU A 190 -13.62 16.59 -1.02
CA LEU A 190 -12.72 15.93 -0.07
C LEU A 190 -11.67 15.08 -0.81
N PHE A 191 -12.11 14.30 -1.80
CA PHE A 191 -11.19 13.51 -2.63
C PHE A 191 -10.21 14.42 -3.38
N ASN A 192 -10.68 15.47 -4.05
CA ASN A 192 -9.85 16.37 -4.85
C ASN A 192 -8.79 17.09 -4.00
N LEU A 193 -9.13 17.45 -2.75
CA LEU A 193 -8.19 18.05 -1.79
C LEU A 193 -7.06 17.08 -1.44
N VAL A 194 -7.41 15.84 -1.10
CA VAL A 194 -6.42 14.80 -0.79
C VAL A 194 -5.60 14.47 -2.02
N ASP A 195 -6.23 14.24 -3.17
CA ASP A 195 -5.57 13.91 -4.43
C ASP A 195 -4.52 14.96 -4.82
N SER A 196 -4.89 16.24 -4.79
CA SER A 196 -3.98 17.34 -5.10
C SER A 196 -2.74 17.31 -4.19
N SER A 197 -2.95 17.02 -2.91
CA SER A 197 -1.91 17.04 -1.88
C SER A 197 -0.96 15.83 -1.99
N VAL A 198 -1.50 14.62 -2.17
CA VAL A 198 -0.69 13.40 -2.31
C VAL A 198 0.01 13.35 -3.67
N SER A 199 -0.63 13.85 -4.73
CA SER A 199 -0.04 13.98 -6.07
C SER A 199 1.10 15.00 -6.08
N GLY A 200 0.95 16.14 -5.40
CA GLY A 200 2.03 17.11 -5.21
C GLY A 200 3.21 16.51 -4.45
N THR A 201 2.93 15.80 -3.37
CA THR A 201 3.95 15.08 -2.58
C THR A 201 4.71 14.05 -3.44
N ARG A 202 3.99 13.27 -4.25
CA ARG A 202 4.55 12.27 -5.16
C ARG A 202 5.51 12.90 -6.17
N LYS A 203 5.10 14.00 -6.80
CA LYS A 203 5.96 14.75 -7.74
C LYS A 203 7.25 15.23 -7.08
N ASN A 204 7.16 15.78 -5.86
CA ASN A 204 8.32 16.23 -5.11
C ASN A 204 9.30 15.09 -4.81
N ILE A 205 8.81 13.93 -4.38
CA ILE A 205 9.63 12.74 -4.14
C ILE A 205 10.34 12.29 -5.43
N GLN A 206 9.62 12.24 -6.55
CA GLN A 206 10.20 11.84 -7.84
C GLN A 206 11.30 12.81 -8.31
N ILE A 207 11.09 14.12 -8.14
CA ILE A 207 12.09 15.15 -8.46
C ILE A 207 13.34 14.96 -7.58
N GLN A 208 13.17 14.80 -6.27
CA GLN A 208 14.30 14.57 -5.35
C GLN A 208 15.08 13.31 -5.70
N LYS A 209 14.40 12.22 -6.08
CA LYS A 209 15.06 10.98 -6.54
C LYS A 209 15.83 11.19 -7.84
N GLY A 210 15.27 11.94 -8.79
CA GLY A 210 15.97 12.31 -10.03
C GLY A 210 17.26 13.07 -9.75
N LEU A 211 17.21 14.09 -8.89
CA LEU A 211 18.37 14.90 -8.50
C LEU A 211 19.46 14.06 -7.80
N ARG A 212 19.09 13.15 -6.90
CA ARG A 212 20.02 12.23 -6.24
C ARG A 212 20.75 11.30 -7.22
N LYS A 213 20.08 10.84 -8.29
CA LYS A 213 20.71 10.03 -9.33
C LYS A 213 21.69 10.82 -10.19
N VAL A 214 21.37 12.07 -10.52
CA VAL A 214 22.26 12.93 -11.32
C VAL A 214 23.53 13.28 -10.55
N THR A 215 23.40 13.62 -9.27
CA THR A 215 24.54 13.92 -8.40
C THR A 215 25.48 12.72 -8.23
N SER A 216 24.95 11.52 -7.99
CA SER A 216 25.80 10.32 -7.89
C SER A 216 26.54 9.99 -9.18
N ILE A 217 25.92 10.18 -10.36
CA ILE A 217 26.58 10.00 -11.65
C ILE A 217 27.70 11.03 -11.84
N ALA A 218 27.47 12.29 -11.47
CA ALA A 218 28.49 13.34 -11.57
C ALA A 218 29.69 13.06 -10.64
N GLU A 219 29.44 12.57 -9.42
CA GLU A 219 30.49 12.16 -8.47
C GLU A 219 31.29 10.95 -8.97
N LEU A 220 30.63 9.96 -9.58
CA LEU A 220 31.33 8.84 -10.21
C LEU A 220 32.17 9.28 -11.41
N ALA A 221 31.64 10.17 -12.24
CA ALA A 221 32.38 10.72 -13.39
C ALA A 221 33.61 11.53 -12.96
N SER A 222 33.48 12.38 -11.93
CA SER A 222 34.61 13.15 -11.39
C SER A 222 35.66 12.27 -10.74
N THR A 223 35.27 11.18 -10.07
CA THR A 223 36.19 10.19 -9.49
C THR A 223 36.99 9.44 -10.56
N VAL A 224 36.34 9.03 -11.66
CA VAL A 224 37.01 8.34 -12.78
C VAL A 224 37.95 9.27 -13.55
N VAL A 225 37.58 10.54 -13.73
CA VAL A 225 38.46 11.55 -14.34
C VAL A 225 39.63 11.89 -13.41
N GLY A 226 39.42 11.93 -12.10
CA GLY A 226 40.47 12.18 -11.10
C GLY A 226 41.47 11.03 -10.91
N LEU A 227 41.09 9.78 -11.21
CA LEU A 227 41.96 8.59 -11.17
C LEU A 227 42.89 8.44 -12.41
N LYS A 228 42.80 9.35 -13.39
CA LYS A 228 43.65 9.35 -14.60
C LYS A 228 44.89 10.29 -14.50
N LEU A 229 45.26 10.72 -13.29
CA LEU A 229 46.51 11.44 -13.00
C LEU A 229 47.46 10.54 -12.20
#